data_AF-A0A3P7NGH1-F1
#
_entry.id   AF-A0A3P7NGH1-F1
#
_cell.length_a   1.000
_cell.length_b   1.000
_cell.length_c   1.000
_cell.angle_alpha   90.00
_cell.angle_beta   90.00
_cell.angle_gamma   90.00
#
_symmetry.space_group_name_H-M   'P 1'
#
loop_
_entity.id
_entity.type
_entity.pdbx_description
1 polymer ?
#
loop_
_entity_poly.entity_id
_entity_poly.type
_entity_poly.pdbx_seq_one_letter_code
_entity_poly.pdbx_strand_id
1 'polypeptide(L)'
;MPEKIEKGDVKPPKRGKLWSIHEKELDGWALPFMGSDKSIVNRSQYYDCVTNNKRPVQIETYLRVSSLLWAVLLAMWLTVFAVLAQFKFSREFLKKHPDLCSFNMFKASNSSGPTEQQIAEASFIYWFFGYGYSERKPVGEKHTGTPDQKVRTLVEVYNIQMRVGRT
;
A
#
# COMPACT_ATOMS: atom_id res chain seq x y z
N MET A 1 -2.23 19.79 -19.40
CA MET A 1 -1.83 18.82 -18.36
C MET A 1 -2.12 19.45 -17.00
N PRO A 2 -2.56 18.69 -15.99
CA PRO A 2 -2.68 19.22 -14.63
C PRO A 2 -1.33 19.77 -14.16
N GLU A 3 -1.36 20.87 -13.42
CA GLU A 3 -0.15 21.53 -12.94
C GLU A 3 0.60 20.61 -11.95
N LYS A 4 1.93 20.70 -11.97
CA LYS A 4 2.73 19.90 -11.05
C LYS A 4 2.67 20.52 -9.66
N ILE A 5 2.06 19.81 -8.71
CA ILE A 5 2.03 20.26 -7.32
C ILE A 5 3.44 20.26 -6.74
N GLU A 6 3.83 21.37 -6.12
CA GLU A 6 5.08 21.45 -5.35
C GLU A 6 4.92 20.75 -4.00
N LYS A 7 5.74 19.73 -3.77
CA LYS A 7 5.86 19.04 -2.48
C LYS A 7 7.05 19.60 -1.69
N GLY A 8 7.07 19.38 -0.38
CA GLY A 8 8.20 19.79 0.47
C GLY A 8 9.54 19.25 -0.04
N ASP A 9 10.63 19.98 0.20
CA ASP A 9 11.94 19.68 -0.38
C ASP A 9 12.55 18.37 0.17
N VAL A 10 12.26 18.04 1.43
CA VAL A 10 12.73 16.81 2.08
C VAL A 10 11.93 15.61 1.58
N LYS A 11 12.62 14.68 0.92
CA LYS A 11 12.04 13.41 0.46
C LYS A 11 12.19 12.32 1.51
N PRO A 12 11.25 11.35 1.57
CA PRO A 12 11.44 10.13 2.33
C PRO A 12 12.76 9.44 1.95
N PRO A 13 13.39 8.72 2.89
CA PRO A 13 14.59 7.95 2.60
C PRO A 13 14.35 7.00 1.43
N LYS A 14 15.30 6.93 0.49
CA LYS A 14 15.22 5.94 -0.59
C LYS A 14 15.29 4.55 0.02
N ARG A 15 14.25 3.75 -0.19
CA ARG A 15 14.20 2.34 0.20
C ARG A 15 14.44 1.45 -1.01
N GLY A 16 15.11 0.31 -0.80
CA GLY A 16 15.27 -0.72 -1.82
C GLY A 16 13.95 -1.41 -2.16
N LYS A 17 13.98 -2.30 -3.16
CA LYS A 17 12.81 -3.13 -3.53
C LYS A 17 12.42 -4.13 -2.44
N LEU A 18 13.35 -4.47 -1.56
CA LEU A 18 13.16 -5.30 -0.38
C LEU A 18 14.14 -4.78 0.68
N TRP A 19 13.65 -4.49 1.89
CA TRP A 19 14.47 -3.97 2.98
C TRP A 19 13.92 -4.37 4.35
N SER A 20 14.80 -4.46 5.34
CA SER A 20 14.41 -4.77 6.72
C SER A 20 13.84 -3.53 7.41
N ILE A 21 12.69 -3.70 8.06
CA ILE A 21 12.09 -2.67 8.90
C ILE A 21 12.75 -2.72 10.27
N HIS A 22 13.27 -1.59 10.75
CA HIS A 22 13.96 -1.48 12.04
C HIS A 22 13.15 -0.71 13.09
N GLU A 23 11.83 -0.78 13.01
CA GLU A 23 10.92 -0.20 14.00
C GLU A 23 10.52 -1.30 14.99
N LYS A 24 10.63 -1.05 16.30
CA LYS A 24 10.44 -2.07 17.35
C LYS A 24 9.09 -2.79 17.26
N GLU A 25 8.03 -2.10 16.85
CA GLU A 25 6.69 -2.68 16.73
C GLU A 25 6.41 -3.32 15.37
N LEU A 26 7.27 -3.08 14.37
CA LEU A 26 7.03 -3.45 12.97
C LEU A 26 8.20 -4.23 12.36
N ASP A 27 8.87 -5.04 13.17
CA ASP A 27 9.97 -5.88 12.71
C ASP A 27 9.56 -6.75 11.51
N GLY A 28 10.52 -7.07 10.65
CA GLY A 28 10.32 -7.86 9.44
C GLY A 28 10.79 -7.15 8.18
N TRP A 29 10.16 -7.47 7.06
CA TRP A 29 10.60 -7.08 5.72
C TRP A 29 9.55 -6.28 4.99
N ALA A 30 9.96 -5.18 4.35
CA ALA A 30 9.10 -4.32 3.57
C ALA A 30 9.33 -4.50 2.06
N LEU A 31 8.23 -4.61 1.33
CA LEU A 31 8.15 -4.58 -0.13
C LEU A 31 7.34 -3.35 -0.55
N PRO A 32 7.64 -2.68 -1.68
CA PRO A 32 6.77 -1.66 -2.24
C PRO A 32 5.37 -2.19 -2.46
N PHE A 33 4.36 -1.48 -1.94
CA PHE A 33 2.97 -1.84 -2.18
C PHE A 33 2.55 -1.34 -3.57
N MET A 34 2.29 -2.28 -4.49
CA MET A 34 1.90 -1.98 -5.88
C MET A 34 0.38 -1.74 -6.06
N GLY A 35 -0.35 -1.49 -4.96
CA GLY A 35 -1.78 -1.22 -5.00
C GLY A 35 -2.14 0.24 -5.31
N SER A 36 -3.42 0.56 -5.11
CA SER A 36 -3.98 1.86 -5.48
C SER A 36 -3.66 2.98 -4.50
N ASP A 37 -3.36 2.67 -3.24
CA ASP A 37 -3.32 3.62 -2.12
C ASP A 37 -2.50 4.87 -2.42
N LYS A 38 -1.22 4.70 -2.82
CA LYS A 38 -0.33 5.82 -3.17
C LYS A 38 -0.93 6.68 -4.28
N SER A 39 -1.54 6.07 -5.30
CA SER A 39 -2.13 6.79 -6.43
C SER A 39 -3.39 7.56 -6.01
N ILE A 40 -4.24 6.96 -5.19
CA ILE A 40 -5.47 7.57 -4.66
C ILE A 40 -5.10 8.75 -3.77
N VAL A 41 -4.18 8.56 -2.83
CA VAL A 41 -3.73 9.64 -1.93
C VAL A 41 -3.12 10.80 -2.72
N ASN A 42 -2.31 10.53 -3.76
CA ASN A 42 -1.79 11.61 -4.60
C ASN A 42 -2.89 12.36 -5.36
N ARG A 43 -3.93 11.69 -5.83
CA ARG A 43 -5.08 12.33 -6.51
C ARG A 43 -5.93 13.16 -5.54
N SER A 44 -6.22 12.63 -4.35
CA SER A 44 -6.94 13.38 -3.32
C SER A 44 -6.17 14.62 -2.89
N GLN A 45 -4.85 14.49 -2.71
CA GLN A 45 -3.99 15.64 -2.40
C GLN A 45 -3.93 16.67 -3.52
N TYR A 46 -4.00 16.26 -4.78
CA TYR A 46 -4.11 17.19 -5.90
C TYR A 46 -5.35 18.07 -5.76
N TYR A 47 -6.50 17.45 -5.52
CA TYR A 47 -7.74 18.18 -5.30
C TYR A 47 -7.64 19.11 -4.08
N ASP A 48 -7.10 18.62 -2.96
CA ASP A 48 -6.91 19.42 -1.75
C ASP A 48 -5.96 20.61 -1.94
N CYS A 49 -4.91 20.46 -2.75
CA CYS A 49 -3.98 21.54 -3.03
C CYS A 49 -4.62 22.62 -3.92
N VAL A 50 -5.32 22.21 -4.98
CA VAL A 50 -5.91 23.14 -5.97
C VAL A 50 -7.16 23.82 -5.42
N THR A 51 -8.03 23.08 -4.75
CA THR A 51 -9.35 23.58 -4.32
C THR A 51 -9.33 24.13 -2.91
N ASN A 52 -8.60 23.48 -1.99
CA ASN A 52 -8.64 23.79 -0.55
C ASN A 52 -7.37 24.50 -0.05
N ASN A 53 -6.45 24.85 -0.95
CA ASN A 53 -5.15 25.46 -0.64
C ASN A 53 -4.41 24.73 0.49
N LYS A 54 -4.43 23.39 0.48
CA LYS A 54 -3.74 22.58 1.50
C LYS A 54 -2.35 22.16 1.02
N ARG A 55 -1.41 22.12 1.97
CA ARG A 55 -0.04 21.65 1.73
C ARG A 55 -0.03 20.15 1.41
N PRO A 56 0.59 19.70 0.31
CA PRO A 56 0.72 18.28 0.00
C PRO A 56 1.83 17.62 0.85
N VAL A 57 1.68 16.33 1.08
CA VAL A 57 2.63 15.44 1.74
C VAL A 57 3.28 14.45 0.76
N GLN A 58 4.45 13.97 1.14
CA GLN A 58 5.10 12.86 0.46
C GLN A 58 4.62 11.55 1.10
N ILE A 59 4.17 10.62 0.27
CA ILE A 59 3.65 9.33 0.73
C ILE A 59 4.36 8.19 0.00
N GLU A 60 4.77 7.20 0.79
CA GLU A 60 5.27 5.91 0.31
C GLU A 60 4.52 4.80 1.05
N THR A 61 4.15 3.74 0.32
CA THR A 61 3.32 2.64 0.82
C THR A 61 4.08 1.33 0.68
N TYR A 62 4.08 0.53 1.75
CA TYR A 62 4.83 -0.72 1.81
C TYR A 62 3.98 -1.85 2.38
N LEU A 63 4.18 -3.04 1.85
CA LEU A 63 3.67 -4.30 2.40
C LEU A 63 4.70 -4.86 3.37
N ARG A 64 4.29 -5.21 4.59
CA ARG A 64 5.13 -5.88 5.58
C ARG A 64 4.95 -7.39 5.52
N VAL A 65 6.05 -8.12 5.51
CA VAL A 65 6.13 -9.59 5.59
C VAL A 65 7.06 -9.97 6.75
N SER A 66 6.70 -10.97 7.54
CA SER A 66 7.46 -11.33 8.75
C SER A 66 8.85 -11.91 8.48
N SER A 67 9.02 -12.68 7.39
CA SER A 67 10.25 -13.41 7.09
C SER A 67 10.86 -12.99 5.76
N LEU A 68 12.20 -12.94 5.70
CA LEU A 68 12.95 -12.70 4.47
C LEU A 68 12.61 -13.73 3.39
N LEU A 69 12.59 -15.01 3.76
CA LEU A 69 12.32 -16.10 2.83
C LEU A 69 10.94 -15.92 2.18
N TRP A 70 9.92 -15.67 2.99
CA TRP A 70 8.56 -15.43 2.51
C TRP A 70 8.46 -14.16 1.66
N ALA A 71 9.19 -13.09 2.03
CA ALA A 71 9.23 -11.87 1.24
C ALA A 71 9.86 -12.09 -0.15
N VAL A 72 10.95 -12.86 -0.22
CA VAL A 72 11.62 -13.20 -1.49
C VAL A 72 10.73 -14.10 -2.35
N LEU A 73 10.12 -15.15 -1.77
CA LEU A 73 9.19 -16.03 -2.48
C LEU A 73 7.99 -15.24 -3.03
N LEU A 74 7.42 -14.33 -2.23
CA LEU A 74 6.32 -13.47 -2.66
C LEU A 74 6.75 -12.55 -3.80
N ALA A 75 7.91 -11.90 -3.70
CA ALA A 75 8.42 -11.01 -4.74
C ALA A 75 8.69 -11.76 -6.07
N MET A 76 9.27 -12.96 -5.99
CA MET A 76 9.46 -13.82 -7.17
C MET A 76 8.12 -14.22 -7.79
N TRP A 77 7.18 -14.66 -6.97
CA TRP A 77 5.84 -15.04 -7.43
C TRP A 77 5.12 -13.87 -8.11
N LEU A 78 5.12 -12.68 -7.50
CA LEU A 78 4.52 -11.47 -8.10
C LEU A 78 5.19 -11.09 -9.42
N THR A 79 6.51 -11.26 -9.53
CA THR A 79 7.25 -10.97 -10.76
C THR A 79 6.87 -11.94 -11.88
N VAL A 80 6.85 -13.25 -11.59
CA VAL A 80 6.41 -14.28 -12.54
C VAL A 80 4.96 -14.04 -12.96
N PHE A 81 4.08 -13.78 -11.99
CA PHE A 81 2.67 -13.46 -12.26
C PHE A 81 2.53 -12.24 -13.18
N ALA A 82 3.26 -11.15 -12.90
CA ALA A 82 3.20 -9.93 -13.70
C ALA A 82 3.67 -10.15 -15.15
N VAL A 83 4.70 -10.99 -15.36
CA VAL A 83 5.19 -11.38 -16.69
C VAL A 83 4.15 -12.24 -17.41
N LEU A 84 3.60 -13.26 -16.75
CA LEU A 84 2.57 -14.12 -17.32
C LEU A 84 1.28 -13.35 -17.64
N ALA A 85 0.97 -12.28 -16.92
CA ALA A 85 -0.19 -11.43 -17.19
C ALA A 85 -0.07 -10.61 -18.49
N GLN A 86 1.14 -10.42 -19.04
CA GLN A 86 1.35 -9.64 -20.27
C GLN A 86 0.95 -10.42 -21.54
N PHE A 87 1.13 -11.74 -21.56
CA PHE A 87 0.83 -12.55 -22.74
C PHE A 87 -0.62 -13.04 -22.73
N LYS A 88 -1.30 -12.95 -23.88
CA LYS A 88 -2.72 -13.31 -23.99
C LYS A 88 -2.99 -14.76 -23.55
N PHE A 89 -2.19 -15.72 -24.02
CA PHE A 89 -2.39 -17.14 -23.71
C PHE A 89 -2.23 -17.44 -22.21
N SER A 90 -1.14 -16.99 -21.59
CA SER A 90 -0.91 -17.21 -20.15
C SER A 90 -1.89 -16.43 -19.29
N ARG A 91 -2.30 -15.23 -19.68
CA ARG A 91 -3.36 -14.48 -18.96
C ARG A 91 -4.69 -15.23 -18.95
N GLU A 92 -5.07 -15.87 -20.06
CA GLU A 92 -6.28 -16.71 -20.09
C GLU A 92 -6.13 -17.95 -19.21
N PHE A 93 -4.92 -18.52 -19.08
CA PHE A 93 -4.64 -19.59 -18.12
C PHE A 93 -4.76 -19.12 -16.66
N LEU A 94 -4.13 -17.98 -16.31
CA LEU A 94 -4.19 -17.39 -14.97
C LEU A 94 -5.64 -17.13 -14.51
N LYS A 95 -6.51 -16.69 -15.42
CA LYS A 95 -7.93 -16.47 -15.15
C LYS A 95 -8.71 -17.77 -14.94
N LYS A 96 -8.38 -18.83 -15.67
CA LYS A 96 -9.06 -20.13 -15.58
C LYS A 96 -8.68 -20.93 -14.34
N HIS A 97 -7.45 -20.75 -13.85
CA HIS A 97 -6.89 -21.51 -12.72
C HIS A 97 -6.27 -20.60 -11.63
N PRO A 98 -7.03 -19.63 -11.07
CA PRO A 98 -6.51 -18.71 -10.07
C PRO A 98 -6.11 -19.41 -8.77
N ASP A 99 -6.75 -20.53 -8.44
CA ASP A 99 -6.43 -21.43 -7.33
C ASP A 99 -5.07 -22.09 -7.49
N LEU A 100 -4.81 -22.71 -8.64
CA LEU A 100 -3.50 -23.29 -8.94
C LEU A 100 -2.41 -22.21 -8.93
N CYS A 101 -2.66 -21.08 -9.58
CA CYS A 101 -1.66 -20.04 -9.77
C CYS A 101 -1.34 -19.28 -8.47
N SER A 102 -2.25 -19.31 -7.49
CA SER A 102 -2.07 -18.70 -6.18
C SER A 102 -1.79 -19.70 -5.05
N PHE A 103 -1.53 -20.97 -5.38
CA PHE A 103 -1.30 -22.03 -4.39
C PHE A 103 -2.46 -22.18 -3.39
N ASN A 104 -3.70 -22.15 -3.90
CA ASN A 104 -4.96 -22.19 -3.14
C ASN A 104 -5.18 -21.00 -2.18
N MET A 105 -4.36 -19.94 -2.28
CA MET A 105 -4.57 -18.72 -1.50
C MET A 105 -5.83 -17.97 -1.95
N PHE A 106 -6.18 -18.07 -3.24
CA PHE A 106 -7.46 -17.64 -3.78
C PHE A 106 -8.23 -18.86 -4.31
N LYS A 107 -9.52 -18.96 -4.01
CA LYS A 107 -10.37 -20.02 -4.59
C LYS A 107 -10.78 -19.64 -6.00
N ALA A 108 -11.00 -20.65 -6.84
CA ALA A 108 -11.55 -20.47 -8.18
C ALA A 108 -12.94 -19.81 -8.12
N SER A 109 -13.30 -19.04 -9.15
CA SER A 109 -14.53 -18.23 -9.17
C SER A 109 -15.83 -19.06 -9.14
N ASN A 110 -15.73 -20.36 -9.44
CA ASN A 110 -16.82 -21.33 -9.33
C ASN A 110 -16.94 -21.97 -7.93
N SER A 111 -16.03 -21.66 -7.01
CA SER A 111 -16.16 -21.99 -5.59
C SER A 111 -17.09 -21.00 -4.91
N SER A 112 -17.78 -21.45 -3.86
CA SER A 112 -18.39 -20.53 -2.90
C SER A 112 -17.32 -19.56 -2.38
N GLY A 113 -17.72 -18.30 -2.19
CA GLY A 113 -16.86 -17.26 -1.63
C GLY A 113 -16.37 -17.57 -0.21
N PRO A 114 -15.71 -16.61 0.46
CA PRO A 114 -15.33 -16.81 1.86
C PRO A 114 -16.57 -17.08 2.72
N THR A 115 -16.44 -17.98 3.70
CA THR A 115 -17.53 -18.27 4.65
C THR A 115 -17.78 -17.05 5.56
N GLU A 116 -18.97 -16.94 6.15
CA GLU A 116 -19.28 -15.87 7.11
C GLU A 116 -18.26 -15.80 8.25
N GLN A 117 -17.78 -16.96 8.72
CA GLN A 117 -16.72 -17.05 9.72
C GLN A 117 -15.39 -16.49 9.20
N GLN A 118 -14.96 -16.84 7.97
CA GLN A 118 -13.75 -16.28 7.37
C GLN A 118 -13.83 -14.76 7.20
N ILE A 119 -15.03 -14.23 6.91
CA ILE A 119 -15.27 -12.79 6.82
C ILE A 119 -15.22 -12.14 8.21
N ALA A 120 -15.83 -12.75 9.22
CA ALA A 120 -15.84 -12.24 10.59
C ALA A 120 -14.43 -12.21 11.22
N GLU A 121 -13.61 -13.22 10.93
CA GLU A 121 -12.22 -13.32 11.40
C GLU A 121 -11.23 -12.48 10.57
N ALA A 122 -11.65 -11.97 9.41
CA ALA A 122 -10.80 -11.12 8.60
C ALA A 122 -10.47 -9.80 9.34
N SER A 123 -9.22 -9.40 9.25
CA SER A 123 -8.74 -8.14 9.80
C SER A 123 -7.70 -7.49 8.89
N PHE A 124 -7.57 -6.17 9.00
CA PHE A 124 -6.52 -5.41 8.35
C PHE A 124 -5.82 -4.51 9.36
N ILE A 125 -4.50 -4.46 9.26
CA ILE A 125 -3.63 -3.67 10.12
C ILE A 125 -2.86 -2.68 9.24
N TYR A 126 -3.04 -1.39 9.49
CA TYR A 126 -2.29 -0.33 8.84
C TYR A 126 -1.41 0.40 9.85
N TRP A 127 -0.14 0.55 9.49
CA TRP A 127 0.81 1.38 10.23
C TRP A 127 1.11 2.64 9.46
N PHE A 128 0.82 3.78 10.08
CA PHE A 128 1.12 5.11 9.55
C PHE A 128 2.28 5.71 10.34
N PHE A 129 3.31 6.13 9.61
CA PHE A 129 4.44 6.89 10.15
C PHE A 129 4.46 8.25 9.48
N GLY A 130 4.11 9.28 10.24
CA GLY A 130 4.19 10.68 9.83
C GLY A 130 5.47 11.31 10.33
N TYR A 131 6.16 12.04 9.47
CA TYR A 131 7.32 12.86 9.84
C TYR A 131 6.99 14.32 9.47
N GLY A 132 7.13 15.23 10.43
CA GLY A 132 6.72 16.63 10.27
C GLY A 132 7.61 17.61 11.03
N TYR A 133 7.22 18.89 10.98
CA TYR A 133 7.92 19.98 11.64
C TYR A 133 7.11 20.48 12.84
N SER A 134 7.77 20.77 13.96
CA SER A 134 7.15 21.35 15.16
C SER A 134 6.66 22.77 14.92
N GLU A 135 7.41 23.54 14.16
CA GLU A 135 7.03 24.87 13.68
C GLU A 135 5.90 24.76 12.64
N ARG A 136 4.86 25.58 12.78
CA ARG A 136 3.81 25.71 11.76
C ARG A 136 4.09 26.91 10.86
N LYS A 137 4.13 26.69 9.55
CA LYS A 137 4.29 27.75 8.55
C LYS A 137 3.06 27.89 7.64
N PRO A 138 2.74 29.10 7.17
CA PRO A 138 1.69 29.34 6.17
C PRO A 138 1.88 28.49 4.91
N VAL A 139 0.79 28.27 4.17
CA VAL A 139 0.84 27.57 2.87
C VAL A 139 1.61 28.45 1.88
N GLY A 140 2.68 27.89 1.27
CA GLY A 140 3.59 28.60 0.37
C GLY A 140 5.00 28.77 0.92
N GLU A 141 5.17 28.82 2.25
CA GLU A 141 6.50 28.87 2.86
C GLU A 141 7.11 27.47 3.00
N LYS A 142 8.43 27.37 2.87
CA LYS A 142 9.13 26.09 3.04
C LYS A 142 9.74 25.99 4.44
N HIS A 143 9.70 24.78 4.99
CA HIS A 143 10.47 24.46 6.19
C HIS A 143 11.93 24.25 5.80
N THR A 144 12.83 24.71 6.66
CA THR A 144 14.27 24.51 6.53
C THR A 144 14.70 23.32 7.37
N GLY A 145 15.65 22.53 6.87
CA GLY A 145 16.15 21.35 7.59
C GLY A 145 15.22 20.13 7.50
N THR A 146 15.55 19.08 8.25
CA THR A 146 14.81 17.82 8.29
C THR A 146 13.65 17.87 9.29
N PRO A 147 12.56 17.10 9.07
CA PRO A 147 11.48 16.93 10.04
C PRO A 147 12.00 16.58 11.44
N ASP A 148 11.50 17.23 12.48
CA ASP A 148 11.86 17.06 13.89
C ASP A 148 10.77 16.35 14.72
N GLN A 149 9.59 16.13 14.13
CA GLN A 149 8.49 15.40 14.75
C GLN A 149 8.22 14.06 14.04
N LYS A 150 7.88 13.04 14.83
CA LYS A 150 7.41 11.73 14.37
C LYS A 150 6.08 11.41 15.03
N VAL A 151 5.07 11.09 14.22
CA VAL A 151 3.78 10.57 14.65
C VAL A 151 3.65 9.14 14.16
N ARG A 152 3.14 8.27 15.03
CA ARG A 152 2.86 6.87 14.69
C ARG A 152 1.40 6.57 15.00
N THR A 153 0.72 5.93 14.06
CA THR A 153 -0.67 5.50 14.23
C THR A 153 -0.82 4.09 13.73
N LEU A 154 -1.44 3.25 14.55
CA LEU A 154 -1.88 1.91 14.18
C LEU A 154 -3.39 1.95 13.98
N VAL A 155 -3.85 1.45 12.85
CA VAL A 155 -5.28 1.28 12.56
C VAL A 155 -5.54 -0.20 12.38
N GLU A 156 -6.38 -0.76 13.25
CA GLU A 156 -6.82 -2.15 13.19
C GLU A 156 -8.31 -2.18 12.86
N VAL A 157 -8.66 -2.94 11.84
CA VAL A 157 -10.04 -3.13 11.41
C VAL A 157 -10.41 -4.59 11.64
N TYR A 158 -11.47 -4.83 12.40
CA TYR A 158 -12.02 -6.14 12.72
C TYR A 158 -13.47 -6.24 12.24
N ASN A 159 -14.00 -7.47 12.14
CA ASN A 159 -15.41 -7.73 11.82
C ASN A 159 -15.88 -7.09 10.49
N ILE A 160 -15.10 -7.28 9.43
CA ILE A 160 -15.34 -6.64 8.13
C ILE A 160 -16.67 -7.12 7.56
N GLN A 161 -17.68 -6.25 7.53
CA GLN A 161 -18.97 -6.55 6.91
C GLN A 161 -18.88 -6.30 5.40
N MET A 162 -18.78 -7.36 4.59
CA MET A 162 -18.84 -7.25 3.13
C MET A 162 -20.30 -7.36 2.66
N ARG A 163 -20.88 -6.25 2.15
CA ARG A 163 -22.12 -6.32 1.38
C ARG A 163 -21.80 -6.84 -0.02
N VAL A 164 -22.10 -8.10 -0.29
CA VAL A 164 -22.04 -8.65 -1.65
C VAL A 164 -23.23 -8.10 -2.43
N GLY A 165 -23.03 -6.98 -3.14
CA GLY A 165 -23.96 -6.52 -4.15
C GLY A 165 -23.94 -7.50 -5.32
N ARG A 166 -25.07 -8.12 -5.66
CA ARG A 166 -25.23 -8.81 -6.95
C ARG A 166 -25.28 -7.73 -8.03
N THR A 167 -24.23 -7.62 -8.84
CA THR A 167 -24.28 -6.90 -10.13
C THR A 167 -24.55 -7.89 -11.23
#